data_AF-A0A505HVE2-F1
#
_entry.id   AF-A0A505HVE2-F1
#
_cell.length_a   1.000
_cell.length_b   1.000
_cell.length_c   1.000
_cell.angle_alpha   90.00
_cell.angle_beta   90.00
_cell.angle_gamma   90.00
#
_symmetry.space_group_name_H-M   'P 1'
#
loop_
_entity.id
_entity.type
_entity.pdbx_description
1 polymer ?
#
loop_
_entity_poly.entity_id
_entity_poly.type
_entity_poly.pdbx_seq_one_letter_code
_entity_poly.pdbx_strand_id
1 'polypeptide(L)'
;MLERGLREDDVELERMFVLPTVQGESWTLRKLAGVFDSLPEGSEEVLEGGGEKAEKLREYYEYRGKARATKEWGGKRLLLAMVDRRMGGDGTVVYYVVQDGAVKPRQN
;
A
#
# COMPACT_ATOMS: atom_id res chain seq x y z
N MET A 1 8.34 -0.06 -14.43
CA MET A 1 9.69 0.18 -13.86
C MET A 1 10.74 -0.42 -14.79
N LEU A 2 10.77 -1.75 -14.97
CA LEU A 2 11.76 -2.44 -15.82
C LEU A 2 11.74 -1.94 -17.29
N GLU A 3 10.55 -1.70 -17.85
CA GLU A 3 10.39 -1.12 -19.20
C GLU A 3 11.03 0.27 -19.37
N ARG A 4 11.26 0.99 -18.26
CA ARG A 4 11.93 2.31 -18.23
C ARG A 4 13.43 2.19 -17.92
N GLY A 5 13.97 0.97 -17.84
CA GLY A 5 15.37 0.70 -17.52
C GLY A 5 15.76 0.99 -16.07
N LEU A 6 14.78 1.06 -15.16
CA LEU A 6 14.99 1.19 -13.72
C LEU A 6 14.97 -0.20 -13.06
N ARG A 7 15.88 -0.43 -12.12
CA ARG A 7 15.92 -1.62 -11.24
C ARG A 7 15.20 -1.34 -9.93
N GLU A 8 14.96 -2.39 -9.14
CA GLU A 8 14.30 -2.26 -7.84
C GLU A 8 15.05 -1.32 -6.90
N ASP A 9 16.37 -1.45 -6.80
CA ASP A 9 17.22 -0.58 -5.96
C ASP A 9 17.26 0.88 -6.43
N ASP A 10 16.75 1.16 -7.63
CA ASP A 10 16.74 2.51 -8.20
C ASP A 10 15.51 3.30 -7.74
N VAL A 11 14.46 2.61 -7.24
CA VAL A 11 13.19 3.21 -6.82
C VAL A 11 13.09 3.17 -5.30
N GLU A 12 12.47 4.18 -4.71
CA GLU A 12 12.24 4.20 -3.28
C GLU A 12 11.28 3.07 -2.86
N LEU A 13 11.61 2.40 -1.76
CA LEU A 13 10.77 1.37 -1.19
C LEU A 13 9.43 1.98 -0.75
N GLU A 14 8.32 1.44 -1.26
CA GLU A 14 7.00 1.95 -0.92
C GLU A 14 6.65 1.55 0.52
N ARG A 15 6.71 2.52 1.44
CA ARG A 15 6.30 2.30 2.83
C ARG A 15 4.81 1.97 2.90
N MET A 16 4.46 1.00 3.74
CA MET A 16 3.07 0.59 3.96
C MET A 16 2.68 0.73 5.42
N PHE A 17 1.45 1.16 5.66
CA PHE A 17 0.85 1.15 6.99
C PHE A 17 0.47 -0.27 7.38
N VAL A 18 0.84 -0.66 8.59
CA VAL A 18 0.49 -1.97 9.17
C VAL A 18 -0.46 -1.74 10.33
N LEU A 19 -1.63 -2.37 10.29
CA LEU A 19 -2.59 -2.42 11.38
C LEU A 19 -2.46 -3.76 12.10
N PRO A 20 -1.84 -3.81 13.30
CA PRO A 20 -1.75 -5.04 14.08
C PRO A 20 -3.12 -5.40 14.66
N THR A 21 -3.53 -6.66 14.50
CA THR A 21 -4.78 -7.23 15.03
C THR A 21 -4.53 -8.60 15.66
N VAL A 22 -5.47 -9.05 16.47
CA VAL A 22 -5.41 -10.37 17.12
C VAL A 22 -6.52 -11.27 16.57
N GLN A 23 -6.21 -12.55 16.35
CA GLN A 23 -7.20 -13.52 15.91
C GLN A 23 -8.37 -13.61 16.92
N GLY A 24 -9.59 -13.41 16.43
CA GLY A 24 -10.81 -13.39 17.24
C GLY A 24 -11.14 -12.03 17.87
N GLU A 25 -10.34 -10.99 17.63
CA GLU A 25 -10.74 -9.61 17.95
C GLU A 25 -11.98 -9.23 17.14
N SER A 26 -12.99 -8.69 17.81
CA SER A 26 -14.21 -8.23 17.15
C SER A 26 -14.02 -6.85 16.53
N TRP A 27 -14.24 -6.75 15.22
CA TRP A 27 -14.20 -5.51 14.46
C TRP A 27 -15.58 -5.18 13.91
N THR A 28 -16.05 -3.95 14.13
CA THR A 28 -17.19 -3.42 13.39
C THR A 28 -16.70 -2.81 12.08
N LEU A 29 -17.53 -2.89 11.03
CA LEU A 29 -17.21 -2.23 9.75
C LEU A 29 -16.96 -0.73 9.93
N ARG A 30 -17.69 -0.08 10.83
CA ARG A 30 -17.48 1.34 11.18
C ARG A 30 -16.07 1.59 11.72
N LYS A 31 -15.59 0.76 12.67
CA LYS A 31 -14.25 0.93 13.26
C LYS A 31 -13.18 0.69 12.21
N LEU A 32 -13.33 -0.35 11.39
CA LEU A 32 -12.38 -0.66 10.33
C LEU A 32 -12.32 0.46 9.28
N ALA A 33 -13.48 0.95 8.83
CA ALA A 33 -13.56 2.06 7.89
C ALA A 33 -12.93 3.33 8.46
N GLY A 34 -13.21 3.67 9.73
CA GLY A 34 -12.62 4.86 10.37
C GLY A 34 -11.08 4.81 10.48
N VAL A 35 -10.50 3.62 10.70
CA VAL A 35 -9.04 3.45 10.66
C VAL A 35 -8.49 3.59 9.24
N PHE A 36 -9.19 3.04 8.25
CA PHE A 36 -8.78 3.16 6.86
C PHE A 36 -8.86 4.60 6.35
N ASP A 37 -9.93 5.32 6.70
CA ASP A 37 -10.16 6.72 6.30
C ASP A 37 -9.11 7.66 6.91
N SER A 38 -8.61 7.36 8.11
CA SER A 38 -7.58 8.17 8.78
C SER A 38 -6.17 8.02 8.19
N LEU A 39 -5.96 7.07 7.27
CA LEU A 39 -4.67 6.92 6.60
C LEU A 39 -4.37 8.13 5.70
N PRO A 40 -3.11 8.60 5.66
CA PRO A 40 -2.72 9.69 4.79
C PRO A 40 -2.77 9.24 3.32
N GLU A 41 -3.08 10.19 2.44
CA GLU A 41 -3.01 9.99 1.00
C GLU A 41 -1.55 10.18 0.57
N GLY A 42 -0.75 9.10 0.62
CA GLY A 42 0.60 8.99 0.04
C GLY A 42 1.61 10.09 0.42
N SER A 43 2.61 9.77 1.25
CA SER A 43 3.77 10.65 1.42
C SER A 43 4.70 10.56 0.21
N GLU A 44 4.97 11.68 -0.45
CA GLU A 44 6.01 11.82 -1.47
C GLU A 44 7.30 12.29 -0.77
N GLU A 45 8.27 11.40 -0.58
CA GLU A 45 9.66 11.82 -0.34
C GLU A 45 10.37 11.77 -1.70
N VAL A 46 10.50 12.94 -2.35
CA VAL A 46 11.28 13.04 -3.59
C VAL A 46 12.75 13.09 -3.20
N LEU A 47 13.50 12.00 -3.40
CA LEU A 47 14.95 12.03 -3.24
C LEU A 47 15.61 12.55 -4.53
N GLU A 48 16.42 13.60 -4.37
CA GLU A 48 17.26 14.15 -5.43
C GLU A 48 18.40 13.17 -5.77
N GLY A 49 18.28 12.48 -6.91
CA GLY A 49 19.40 11.82 -7.56
C GLY A 49 20.00 12.72 -8.64
N GLY A 50 21.30 12.66 -8.89
CA GLY A 50 21.96 13.34 -10.02
C GLY A 50 22.23 12.39 -11.20
N GLY A 51 22.13 12.88 -12.44
CA GLY A 51 22.50 12.18 -13.69
C GLY A 51 21.32 11.73 -14.58
N GLU A 52 21.58 11.03 -15.69
CA GLU A 52 20.54 10.52 -16.64
C GLU A 52 19.48 9.64 -15.95
N LYS A 53 19.89 8.94 -14.89
CA LYS A 53 18.99 8.12 -14.06
C LYS A 53 17.97 8.96 -13.29
N ALA A 54 18.32 10.19 -12.94
CA ALA A 54 17.45 11.12 -12.22
C ALA A 54 16.26 11.57 -13.08
N GLU A 55 16.50 11.79 -14.38
CA GLU A 55 15.44 12.15 -15.32
C GLU A 55 14.44 11.01 -15.49
N LYS A 56 14.92 9.77 -15.64
CA LYS A 56 14.06 8.58 -15.70
C LYS A 56 13.28 8.36 -14.41
N LEU A 57 13.89 8.64 -13.25
CA LEU A 57 13.21 8.57 -11.95
C LEU A 57 12.13 9.64 -11.81
N ARG A 58 12.43 10.89 -12.20
CA ARG A 58 11.45 11.98 -12.21
C ARG A 58 10.25 11.64 -13.08
N GLU A 59 10.47 11.17 -14.30
CA GLU A 59 9.38 10.76 -15.20
C GLU A 59 8.57 9.60 -14.61
N TYR A 60 9.25 8.63 -13.98
CA TYR A 60 8.58 7.52 -13.29
C TYR A 60 7.70 8.00 -12.11
N TYR A 61 8.19 8.90 -11.27
CA TYR A 61 7.44 9.46 -10.16
C TYR A 61 6.30 10.36 -10.61
N GLU A 62 6.47 11.15 -11.67
CA GLU A 62 5.39 11.95 -12.27
C GLU A 62 4.28 11.05 -12.83
N TYR A 63 4.63 9.96 -13.54
CA TYR A 63 3.65 8.97 -14.00
C TYR A 63 2.92 8.33 -12.81
N ARG A 64 3.65 7.94 -11.76
CA ARG A 64 3.05 7.38 -10.53
C ARG A 64 2.13 8.36 -9.80
N GLY A 65 2.50 9.65 -9.75
CA GLY A 65 1.66 10.70 -9.17
C GLY A 65 0.34 10.84 -9.93
N LYS A 66 0.39 10.87 -11.27
CA LYS A 66 -0.81 10.89 -12.11
C LYS A 66 -1.68 9.64 -11.90
N ALA A 67 -1.08 8.46 -11.88
CA ALA A 67 -1.76 7.18 -11.64
C ALA A 67 -2.45 7.10 -10.26
N ARG A 68 -1.83 7.69 -9.22
CA ARG A 68 -2.44 7.81 -7.87
C ARG A 68 -3.60 8.79 -7.87
N ALA A 69 -3.45 9.95 -8.53
CA ALA A 69 -4.51 10.95 -8.63
C ALA A 69 -5.74 10.42 -9.38
N THR A 70 -5.55 9.63 -10.44
CA THR A 70 -6.65 9.00 -11.18
C THR A 70 -7.23 7.76 -10.48
N LYS A 71 -6.59 7.30 -9.39
CA LYS A 71 -6.92 6.05 -8.66
C LYS A 71 -7.00 4.80 -9.55
N GLU A 72 -6.40 4.84 -10.74
CA GLU A 72 -6.45 3.76 -11.72
C GLU A 72 -5.77 2.48 -11.19
N TRP A 73 -4.77 2.64 -10.32
CA TRP A 73 -3.99 1.56 -9.72
C TRP A 73 -4.31 1.33 -8.24
N GLY A 74 -5.45 1.85 -7.77
CA GLY A 74 -5.88 1.77 -6.37
C GLY A 74 -5.49 3.01 -5.56
N GLY A 75 -6.24 3.23 -4.46
CA GLY A 75 -6.06 4.37 -3.56
C GLY A 75 -5.24 4.02 -2.33
N LYS A 76 -5.78 4.35 -1.14
CA LYS A 76 -5.18 4.01 0.15
C LYS A 76 -5.02 2.48 0.26
N ARG A 77 -3.95 2.04 0.93
CA ARG A 77 -3.71 0.62 1.22
C ARG A 77 -3.09 0.43 2.60
N LEU A 78 -3.45 -0.65 3.28
CA LEU A 78 -2.85 -1.08 4.53
C LEU A 78 -2.67 -2.59 4.57
N LEU A 79 -1.71 -3.04 5.37
CA LEU A 79 -1.57 -4.44 5.74
C LEU A 79 -2.26 -4.67 7.09
N LEU A 80 -3.27 -5.54 7.10
CA LEU A 80 -3.87 -6.01 8.34
C LEU A 80 -3.04 -7.21 8.83
N ALA A 81 -2.21 -7.01 9.83
CA ALA A 81 -1.32 -8.03 10.38
C ALA A 81 -2.00 -8.71 11.57
N MET A 82 -2.52 -9.92 11.36
CA MET A 82 -3.21 -10.69 12.39
C MET A 82 -2.26 -11.70 13.03
N VAL A 83 -2.16 -11.66 14.36
CA VAL A 83 -1.42 -12.65 15.15
C VAL A 83 -2.38 -13.61 15.85
N ASP A 84 -2.02 -14.89 15.92
CA ASP A 84 -2.66 -15.83 16.84
C ASP A 84 -1.97 -15.76 18.21
N ARG A 85 -2.72 -15.34 19.24
CA ARG A 85 -2.25 -15.23 20.64
C ARG A 85 -2.97 -16.19 21.59
N ARG A 86 -3.75 -17.14 21.09
CA ARG A 86 -4.42 -18.13 21.96
C ARG A 86 -3.39 -19.09 22.59
N MET A 87 -3.78 -19.81 23.64
CA MET A 87 -2.93 -20.86 24.23
C MET A 87 -2.60 -21.89 23.15
N GLY A 88 -1.33 -21.96 22.73
CA GLY A 88 -0.84 -22.79 21.63
C GLY A 88 -0.56 -22.05 20.32
N GLY A 89 -0.69 -20.72 20.26
CA GLY A 89 -0.31 -19.93 19.08
C GLY A 89 1.16 -20.16 18.71
N ASP A 90 1.42 -20.41 17.43
CA ASP A 90 2.72 -20.80 16.88
C ASP A 90 3.60 -19.61 16.46
N GLY A 91 3.17 -18.38 16.77
CA GLY A 91 3.84 -17.15 16.34
C GLY A 91 3.55 -16.77 14.89
N THR A 92 2.62 -17.44 14.21
CA THR A 92 2.21 -17.09 12.86
C THR A 92 1.57 -15.69 12.80
N VAL A 93 2.00 -14.93 11.80
CA VAL A 93 1.40 -13.64 11.43
C VAL A 93 0.82 -13.75 10.04
N VAL A 94 -0.49 -13.49 9.90
CA VAL A 94 -1.17 -13.45 8.61
C VAL A 94 -1.36 -12.00 8.19
N TYR A 95 -0.90 -11.66 6.98
CA TYR A 95 -1.06 -10.32 6.41
C TYR A 95 -2.17 -10.33 5.37
N TYR A 96 -3.23 -9.54 5.61
CA TYR A 96 -4.24 -9.26 4.59
C TYR A 96 -3.96 -7.90 3.95
N VAL A 97 -3.97 -7.83 2.63
CA VAL A 97 -3.91 -6.56 1.89
C VAL A 97 -5.30 -5.97 1.83
N VAL A 98 -5.48 -4.80 2.44
CA VAL A 98 -6.72 -4.02 2.39
C VAL A 98 -6.45 -2.78 1.55
N GLN A 99 -7.23 -2.57 0.49
CA GLN A 99 -7.02 -1.49 -0.47
C GLN A 99 -8.34 -0.85 -0.92
N ASP A 100 -8.27 0.44 -1.24
CA ASP A 100 -9.34 1.15 -1.94
C ASP A 100 -9.34 0.73 -3.41
N GLY A 101 -10.51 0.33 -3.93
CA GLY A 101 -10.64 -0.16 -5.29
C GLY A 101 -12.09 -0.28 -5.72
N ALA A 102 -12.32 -0.08 -7.02
CA ALA A 102 -13.63 -0.30 -7.62
C ALA A 102 -13.93 -1.80 -7.68
N VAL A 103 -15.07 -2.21 -7.13
CA VAL A 103 -15.57 -3.58 -7.31
C VAL A 103 -15.97 -3.74 -8.77
N LYS A 104 -15.31 -4.65 -9.49
CA LYS A 104 -15.72 -4.99 -10.86
C LYS A 104 -17.19 -5.43 -10.83
N PRO A 105 -18.11 -4.80 -11.58
CA PRO A 105 -19.51 -5.18 -11.58
C PRO A 105 -19.62 -6.64 -12.03
N ARG A 106 -20.40 -7.43 -11.30
CA ARG A 106 -20.65 -8.83 -11.67
C ARG A 106 -21.40 -8.84 -12.99
N GLN A 107 -20.84 -9.52 -13.99
CA GLN A 107 -21.61 -9.93 -15.17
C GLN A 107 -22.57 -11.02 -14.68
N ASN A 108 -23.82 -10.64 -14.46
CA ASN A 108 -24.94 -11.58 -14.34
C ASN A 108 -25.63 -11.67 -15.69
#